data_AF-A0A9P6L039-F1
#
_entry.id   AF-A0A9P6L039-F1
#
_cell.length_a   1.000
_cell.length_b   1.000
_cell.length_c   1.000
_cell.angle_alpha   90.00
_cell.angle_beta   90.00
_cell.angle_gamma   90.00
#
_symmetry.space_group_name_H-M   'P 1'
#
loop_
_entity.id
_entity.type
_entity.pdbx_description
1 polymer ?
#
loop_
_entity_poly.entity_id
_entity_poly.type
_entity_poly.pdbx_seq_one_letter_code
_entity_poly.pdbx_strand_id
1 'polypeptide(L)'
;MNTHSNIVHGKTKKDTIPREPNGVYNLISLVALLSIFRYLIEDYKDYGLIMKIPLRELTLRDSLFFTLNFLISLAFSLLCFAVERSRVGKVGKKEKPLPPSSFYTFIFIVFLASLNLATVFVCYFYIEHVYISGWALISSVVVSVKLLSFFLVSNELQITLDLRHFLYFLVCPTLCYQSQYPMNETRRYKRIALRAVQLIGGVFLFVFVMDQYSISSIYRAIENNDYLIKIENTINVAISTAFLFLIFFHMVFVCALDIIAEITLFQDRQFYQSWWNSTTVGEFWSLWNIPVHNCFKRHLYIPLIKNGTSKQVARAYCFFVSAVLHEFVLSVATKKFCGWVFLGMIFQIPNIYVSELVNKHIPSLANYFFWCSFCVIGQPTIVILYYRSKYLRSIE
;
A
#
# COMPACT_ATOMS: atom_id res chain seq x y z
N MET A 1 30.30 4.84 8.39
CA MET A 1 29.40 4.48 9.50
C MET A 1 28.20 3.76 8.90
N ASN A 2 28.03 2.47 9.18
CA ASN A 2 26.98 1.62 8.62
C ASN A 2 25.57 2.20 8.88
N THR A 3 24.90 2.68 7.82
CA THR A 3 23.63 3.39 7.95
C THR A 3 22.40 2.51 7.85
N HIS A 4 22.45 1.42 7.08
CA HIS A 4 21.32 0.54 6.86
C HIS A 4 21.47 -0.82 7.55
N SER A 5 22.68 -1.33 7.81
CA SER A 5 22.88 -2.70 8.33
C SER A 5 22.59 -2.91 9.82
N ASN A 6 22.65 -1.85 10.64
CA ASN A 6 22.50 -1.96 12.11
C ASN A 6 21.05 -2.03 12.62
N ILE A 7 20.05 -2.08 11.73
CA ILE A 7 18.64 -2.22 12.11
C ILE A 7 18.20 -3.64 11.72
N VAL A 8 18.64 -4.61 12.51
CA VAL A 8 17.98 -5.92 12.54
C VAL A 8 16.64 -5.70 13.23
N HIS A 9 15.53 -6.03 12.56
CA HIS A 9 14.24 -6.07 13.23
C HIS A 9 14.33 -7.17 14.29
N GLY A 10 14.54 -6.75 15.55
CA GLY A 10 14.61 -7.68 16.68
C GLY A 10 13.28 -8.43 16.81
N LYS A 11 13.32 -9.63 17.39
CA LYS A 11 12.11 -10.36 17.78
C LYS A 11 11.20 -9.42 18.56
N THR A 12 10.11 -8.98 17.96
CA THR A 12 9.13 -8.20 18.70
C THR A 12 8.48 -9.14 19.71
N LYS A 13 8.47 -8.69 20.97
CA LYS A 13 7.68 -9.34 22.01
C LYS A 13 6.26 -9.51 21.45
N LYS A 14 5.66 -10.67 21.69
CA LYS A 14 4.20 -10.80 21.58
C LYS A 14 3.63 -9.79 22.59
N ASP A 15 3.37 -8.58 22.14
CA ASP A 15 2.48 -7.71 22.89
C ASP A 15 1.15 -8.45 22.90
N THR A 16 0.81 -8.94 24.10
CA THR A 16 -0.49 -9.49 24.41
C THR A 16 -1.50 -8.41 24.10
N ILE A 17 -2.08 -8.46 22.90
CA ILE A 17 -3.25 -7.68 22.54
C ILE A 17 -4.26 -7.93 23.67
N PRO A 18 -4.68 -6.90 24.41
CA PRO A 18 -5.70 -7.06 25.43
C PRO A 18 -6.89 -7.76 24.77
N ARG A 19 -7.38 -8.85 25.37
CA ARG A 19 -8.62 -9.47 24.92
C ARG A 19 -9.74 -8.46 25.21
N GLU A 20 -10.08 -7.65 24.21
CA GLU A 20 -11.35 -6.92 24.23
C GLU A 20 -12.48 -7.92 24.47
N PRO A 21 -13.56 -7.53 25.16
CA PRO A 21 -14.67 -8.44 25.41
C PRO A 21 -15.25 -8.88 24.06
N ASN A 22 -14.91 -10.11 23.66
CA ASN A 22 -15.26 -10.71 22.37
C ASN A 22 -16.75 -10.51 22.03
N GLY A 23 -17.64 -10.42 23.02
CA GLY A 23 -19.06 -10.18 22.84
C GLY A 23 -19.42 -8.87 22.13
N VAL A 24 -18.84 -7.73 22.55
CA VAL A 24 -19.16 -6.43 21.94
C VAL A 24 -18.58 -6.33 20.52
N TYR A 25 -17.36 -6.81 20.32
CA TYR A 25 -16.74 -6.89 19.01
C TYR A 25 -17.55 -7.78 18.05
N ASN A 26 -17.99 -8.95 18.53
CA ASN A 26 -18.83 -9.85 17.74
C ASN A 26 -20.19 -9.22 17.44
N LEU A 27 -20.80 -8.50 18.38
CA LEU A 27 -22.06 -7.78 18.17
C LEU A 27 -21.90 -6.68 17.14
N ILE A 28 -20.87 -5.83 17.24
CA ILE A 28 -20.57 -4.78 16.26
C ILE A 28 -20.34 -5.40 14.88
N SER A 29 -19.56 -6.48 14.81
CA SER A 29 -19.30 -7.20 13.55
C SER A 29 -20.59 -7.77 12.96
N LEU A 30 -21.46 -8.35 13.79
CA LEU A 30 -22.75 -8.89 13.37
C LEU A 30 -23.69 -7.77 12.89
N VAL A 31 -23.79 -6.66 13.63
CA VAL A 31 -24.62 -5.50 13.25
C VAL A 31 -24.10 -4.85 11.99
N ALA A 32 -22.79 -4.73 11.81
CA ALA A 32 -22.19 -4.22 10.59
C ALA A 32 -22.50 -5.15 9.41
N LEU A 33 -22.33 -6.46 9.59
CA LEU A 33 -22.64 -7.46 8.57
C LEU A 33 -24.13 -7.46 8.22
N LEU A 34 -25.03 -7.42 9.20
CA LEU A 34 -26.47 -7.33 8.99
C LEU A 34 -26.87 -6.00 8.32
N SER A 35 -26.24 -4.89 8.71
CA SER A 35 -26.47 -3.58 8.07
C SER A 35 -26.04 -3.60 6.61
N ILE A 36 -24.86 -4.17 6.31
CA ILE A 36 -24.41 -4.39 4.95
C ILE A 36 -25.44 -5.26 4.22
N PHE A 37 -25.76 -6.46 4.72
CA PHE A 37 -26.72 -7.37 4.07
C PHE A 37 -28.11 -6.75 3.83
N ARG A 38 -28.66 -6.04 4.83
CA ARG A 38 -29.93 -5.33 4.70
C ARG A 38 -29.83 -4.30 3.57
N TYR A 39 -28.78 -3.50 3.57
CA TYR A 39 -28.54 -2.51 2.54
C TYR A 39 -28.39 -3.16 1.15
N LEU A 40 -27.70 -4.31 1.06
CA LEU A 40 -27.60 -5.06 -0.20
C LEU A 40 -28.97 -5.51 -0.72
N ILE A 41 -29.88 -5.89 0.19
CA ILE A 41 -31.23 -6.30 -0.16
C ILE A 41 -32.06 -5.09 -0.61
N GLU A 42 -31.93 -3.94 0.05
CA GLU A 42 -32.62 -2.69 -0.34
C GLU A 42 -32.13 -2.21 -1.72
N ASP A 43 -30.81 -2.15 -1.92
CA ASP A 43 -30.20 -1.77 -3.20
C ASP A 43 -30.58 -2.74 -4.34
N TYR A 44 -30.61 -4.06 -4.07
CA TYR A 44 -31.11 -5.04 -5.03
C TYR A 44 -32.58 -4.85 -5.39
N LYS A 45 -33.42 -4.41 -4.44
CA LYS A 45 -34.84 -4.13 -4.72
C LYS A 45 -34.99 -2.92 -5.62
N ASP A 46 -34.21 -1.87 -5.38
CA ASP A 46 -34.33 -0.60 -6.08
C ASP A 46 -33.69 -0.63 -7.47
N TYR A 47 -32.58 -1.38 -7.64
CA TYR A 47 -31.79 -1.37 -8.87
C TYR A 47 -31.61 -2.74 -9.54
N GLY A 48 -32.09 -3.82 -8.92
CA GLY A 48 -31.82 -5.19 -9.37
C GLY A 48 -30.34 -5.57 -9.17
N LEU A 49 -29.92 -6.68 -9.81
CA LEU A 49 -28.50 -7.02 -9.91
C LEU A 49 -27.86 -6.16 -10.99
N ILE A 50 -27.34 -4.96 -10.63
CA ILE A 50 -26.45 -4.22 -11.53
C ILE A 50 -25.11 -4.97 -11.65
N MET A 51 -24.72 -5.70 -10.60
CA MET A 51 -23.55 -6.58 -10.64
C MET A 51 -23.67 -7.62 -11.76
N LYS A 52 -23.02 -7.31 -12.88
CA LYS A 52 -22.32 -8.32 -13.66
C LYS A 52 -21.35 -9.03 -12.71
N ILE A 53 -21.29 -10.36 -12.74
CA ILE A 53 -20.39 -11.20 -11.91
C ILE A 53 -19.04 -10.48 -11.70
N PRO A 54 -18.52 -10.37 -10.46
CA PRO A 54 -17.27 -9.67 -10.19
C PRO A 54 -16.18 -10.13 -11.16
N LEU A 55 -15.47 -9.16 -11.75
CA LEU A 55 -14.47 -9.40 -12.81
C LEU A 55 -15.05 -9.92 -14.14
N ARG A 56 -16.34 -9.77 -14.45
CA ARG A 56 -16.88 -10.12 -15.79
C ARG A 56 -16.22 -9.31 -16.91
N GLU A 57 -15.84 -8.07 -16.61
CA GLU A 57 -15.14 -7.19 -17.55
C GLU A 57 -13.65 -7.54 -17.67
N LEU A 58 -13.14 -8.48 -16.87
CA LEU A 58 -11.77 -8.96 -16.96
C LEU A 58 -11.60 -9.76 -18.24
N THR A 59 -10.80 -9.24 -19.16
CA THR A 59 -10.49 -9.94 -20.40
C THR A 59 -9.32 -10.90 -20.19
N LEU A 60 -9.26 -11.96 -21.02
CA LEU A 60 -8.07 -12.82 -21.10
C LEU A 60 -6.82 -12.00 -21.43
N ARG A 61 -6.97 -10.97 -22.27
CA ARG A 61 -5.91 -10.02 -22.63
C ARG A 61 -5.33 -9.34 -21.39
N ASP A 62 -6.17 -8.79 -20.51
CA ASP A 62 -5.71 -8.15 -19.26
C ASP A 62 -4.90 -9.13 -18.40
N SER A 63 -5.37 -10.37 -18.29
CA SER A 63 -4.71 -11.42 -17.49
C SER A 63 -3.36 -11.83 -18.07
N LEU A 64 -3.24 -11.92 -19.39
CA LEU A 64 -1.99 -12.22 -20.08
C LEU A 64 -0.97 -11.09 -19.90
N PHE A 65 -1.37 -9.83 -20.08
CA PHE A 65 -0.49 -8.68 -19.90
C PHE A 65 -0.09 -8.45 -18.44
N PHE A 66 -0.98 -8.75 -17.49
CA PHE A 66 -0.63 -8.79 -16.07
C PHE A 66 0.47 -9.83 -15.79
N THR A 67 0.32 -11.03 -16.36
CA THR A 67 1.32 -12.10 -16.23
C THR A 67 2.65 -11.71 -16.90
N LEU A 68 2.60 -11.08 -18.07
CA LEU A 68 3.78 -10.55 -18.76
C LEU A 68 4.51 -9.53 -17.89
N ASN A 69 3.79 -8.60 -17.26
CA ASN A 69 4.37 -7.61 -16.36
C ASN A 69 5.11 -8.26 -15.18
N PHE A 70 4.55 -9.34 -14.62
CA PHE A 70 5.21 -10.12 -13.58
C PHE A 70 6.50 -10.78 -14.07
N LEU A 71 6.48 -11.38 -15.27
CA LEU A 71 7.67 -12.00 -15.89
C LEU A 71 8.76 -10.96 -16.19
N ILE A 72 8.39 -9.79 -16.70
CA ILE A 72 9.31 -8.66 -16.89
C ILE A 72 9.95 -8.28 -15.55
N SER A 73 9.15 -8.10 -14.51
CA SER A 73 9.64 -7.75 -13.17
C SER A 73 10.60 -8.80 -12.60
N LEU A 74 10.31 -10.08 -12.81
CA LEU A 74 11.19 -11.18 -12.41
C LEU A 74 12.50 -11.18 -13.20
N ALA A 75 12.45 -11.01 -14.52
CA ALA A 75 13.64 -10.96 -15.37
C ALA A 75 14.58 -9.79 -14.98
N PHE A 76 14.01 -8.61 -14.74
CA PHE A 76 14.76 -7.47 -14.22
C PHE A 76 15.35 -7.77 -12.83
N SER A 77 14.59 -8.40 -11.94
CA SER A 77 15.12 -8.77 -10.62
C SER A 77 16.32 -9.71 -10.70
N LEU A 78 16.27 -10.71 -11.59
CA LEU A 78 17.39 -11.64 -11.84
C LEU A 78 18.60 -10.94 -12.46
N LEU A 79 18.37 -10.01 -13.40
CA LEU A 79 19.43 -9.20 -14.00
C LEU A 79 20.12 -8.32 -12.96
N CYS A 80 19.35 -7.65 -12.09
CA CYS A 80 19.88 -6.88 -10.98
C CYS A 80 20.76 -7.75 -10.07
N PHE A 81 20.30 -8.95 -9.70
CA PHE A 81 21.09 -9.89 -8.92
C PHE A 81 22.40 -10.28 -9.63
N ALA A 82 22.36 -10.59 -10.92
CA ALA A 82 23.56 -10.98 -11.69
C ALA A 82 24.60 -9.85 -11.75
N VAL A 83 24.15 -8.60 -11.96
CA VAL A 83 25.02 -7.41 -11.95
C VAL A 83 25.64 -7.21 -10.57
N GLU A 84 24.85 -7.25 -9.51
CA GLU A 84 25.34 -7.07 -8.14
C GLU A 84 26.29 -8.19 -7.70
N ARG A 85 25.99 -9.45 -8.04
CA ARG A 85 26.86 -10.59 -7.76
C ARG A 85 28.21 -10.47 -8.46
N SER A 86 28.20 -10.05 -9.73
CA SER A 86 29.43 -9.83 -10.51
C SER A 86 30.29 -8.71 -9.95
N ARG A 87 29.69 -7.74 -9.26
CA ARG A 87 30.36 -6.60 -8.66
C ARG A 87 30.94 -6.95 -7.29
N VAL A 88 30.13 -7.50 -6.39
CA VAL A 88 30.59 -7.87 -5.05
C VAL A 88 31.62 -9.00 -5.11
N GLY A 89 31.50 -9.94 -6.06
CA GLY A 89 32.49 -11.00 -6.27
C GLY A 89 33.87 -10.52 -6.78
N LYS A 90 33.96 -9.31 -7.35
CA LYS A 90 35.23 -8.69 -7.79
C LYS A 90 35.88 -7.85 -6.69
N VAL A 91 35.12 -7.40 -5.70
CA VAL A 91 35.64 -6.59 -4.60
C VAL A 91 36.04 -7.55 -3.47
N GLY A 92 37.31 -7.99 -3.49
CA GLY A 92 37.89 -8.69 -2.33
C GLY A 92 37.67 -7.88 -1.06
N LYS A 93 37.41 -8.57 0.07
CA LYS A 93 37.09 -8.01 1.41
C LYS A 93 37.75 -6.64 1.65
N LYS A 94 37.04 -5.55 1.34
CA LYS A 94 37.49 -4.21 1.72
C LYS A 94 37.06 -3.97 3.15
N GLU A 95 38.01 -3.62 4.02
CA GLU A 95 37.78 -3.31 5.44
C GLU A 95 36.91 -2.05 5.67
N LYS A 96 36.62 -1.26 4.63
CA LYS A 96 35.72 -0.10 4.71
C LYS A 96 34.64 -0.15 3.62
N PRO A 97 33.35 0.01 3.98
CA PRO A 97 32.27 0.13 3.02
C PRO A 97 32.46 1.42 2.22
N LEU A 98 32.75 1.30 0.93
CA LEU A 98 32.75 2.43 0.01
C LEU A 98 31.33 2.60 -0.54
N PRO A 99 30.79 3.83 -0.59
CA PRO A 99 29.54 4.09 -1.29
C PRO A 99 29.67 3.63 -2.75
N PRO A 100 28.59 3.13 -3.37
CA PRO A 100 28.62 2.80 -4.79
C PRO A 100 29.11 4.02 -5.58
N SER A 101 30.04 3.83 -6.51
CA SER A 101 30.51 4.94 -7.35
C SER A 101 29.30 5.63 -8.00
N SER A 102 29.32 6.95 -8.10
CA SER A 102 28.20 7.73 -8.67
C SER A 102 27.72 7.19 -10.02
N PHE A 103 28.63 6.64 -10.84
CA PHE A 103 28.32 6.00 -12.11
C PHE A 103 27.42 4.75 -11.97
N TYR A 104 27.77 3.80 -11.09
CA TYR A 104 26.94 2.60 -10.84
C TYR A 104 25.58 2.95 -10.23
N THR A 105 25.54 3.93 -9.33
CA THR A 105 24.26 4.42 -8.78
C THR A 105 23.39 4.99 -9.88
N PHE A 106 23.96 5.76 -10.82
CA PHE A 106 23.24 6.27 -11.98
C PHE A 106 22.71 5.14 -12.87
N ILE A 107 23.55 4.15 -13.20
CA ILE A 107 23.11 2.97 -13.97
C ILE A 107 21.95 2.26 -13.27
N PHE A 108 22.04 2.06 -11.96
CA PHE A 108 20.98 1.40 -11.19
C PHE A 108 19.67 2.22 -11.17
N ILE A 109 19.75 3.55 -11.13
CA ILE A 109 18.57 4.41 -11.25
C ILE A 109 17.93 4.28 -12.63
N VAL A 110 18.73 4.32 -13.71
CA VAL A 110 18.25 4.12 -15.09
C VAL A 110 17.62 2.73 -15.23
N PHE A 111 18.22 1.71 -14.61
CA PHE A 111 17.70 0.36 -14.58
C PHE A 111 16.31 0.29 -13.91
N LEU A 112 16.14 0.84 -12.71
CA LEU A 112 14.83 0.90 -12.04
C LEU A 112 13.81 1.72 -12.85
N ALA A 113 14.23 2.84 -13.45
CA ALA A 113 13.36 3.64 -14.30
C ALA A 113 12.86 2.84 -15.51
N SER A 114 13.73 2.05 -16.15
CA SER A 114 13.37 1.22 -17.30
C SER A 114 12.37 0.10 -16.94
N LEU A 115 12.50 -0.53 -15.76
CA LEU A 115 11.51 -1.48 -15.25
C LEU A 115 10.12 -0.83 -15.09
N ASN A 116 10.07 0.33 -14.45
CA ASN A 116 8.81 1.04 -14.24
C ASN A 116 8.23 1.55 -15.56
N LEU A 117 9.06 2.03 -16.49
CA LEU A 117 8.62 2.46 -17.82
C LEU A 117 8.02 1.30 -18.62
N ALA A 118 8.63 0.11 -18.58
CA ALA A 118 8.07 -1.09 -19.19
C ALA A 118 6.71 -1.46 -18.58
N THR A 119 6.60 -1.39 -17.25
CA THR A 119 5.33 -1.62 -16.54
C THR A 119 4.26 -0.61 -16.99
N VAL A 120 4.61 0.67 -17.03
CA VAL A 120 3.70 1.75 -17.46
C VAL A 120 3.24 1.51 -18.89
N PHE A 121 4.15 1.15 -19.79
CA PHE A 121 3.82 0.86 -21.17
C PHE A 121 2.81 -0.29 -21.29
N VAL A 122 3.03 -1.40 -20.58
CA VAL A 122 2.10 -2.53 -20.56
C VAL A 122 0.75 -2.11 -19.96
N CYS A 123 0.76 -1.45 -18.81
CA CYS A 123 -0.46 -1.10 -18.07
C CYS A 123 -1.31 -0.04 -18.77
N TYR A 124 -0.68 0.95 -19.41
CA TYR A 124 -1.37 2.06 -20.05
C TYR A 124 -2.00 1.64 -21.40
N PHE A 125 -1.23 0.92 -22.22
CA PHE A 125 -1.65 0.58 -23.59
C PHE A 125 -2.37 -0.76 -23.72
N TYR A 126 -2.11 -1.74 -22.85
CA TYR A 126 -2.59 -3.11 -23.05
C TYR A 126 -3.54 -3.63 -21.98
N ILE A 127 -3.52 -3.06 -20.77
CA ILE A 127 -4.46 -3.40 -19.70
C ILE A 127 -5.57 -2.34 -19.70
N GLU A 128 -6.82 -2.78 -19.84
CA GLU A 128 -8.00 -1.93 -19.81
C GLU A 128 -8.63 -1.92 -18.42
N HIS A 129 -8.61 -3.07 -17.75
CA HIS A 129 -9.20 -3.21 -16.42
C HIS A 129 -8.40 -2.44 -15.35
N VAL A 130 -9.04 -1.43 -14.73
CA VAL A 130 -8.39 -0.51 -13.76
C VAL A 130 -7.79 -1.25 -12.57
N TYR A 131 -8.51 -2.21 -11.95
CA TYR A 131 -7.95 -2.97 -10.82
C TYR A 131 -6.71 -3.78 -11.17
N ILE A 132 -6.70 -4.47 -12.32
CA ILE A 132 -5.54 -5.27 -12.76
C ILE A 132 -4.35 -4.37 -13.06
N SER A 133 -4.60 -3.24 -13.73
CA SER A 133 -3.58 -2.22 -14.00
C SER A 133 -2.99 -1.67 -12.70
N GLY A 134 -3.84 -1.32 -11.72
CA GLY A 134 -3.43 -0.88 -10.39
C GLY A 134 -2.57 -1.91 -9.65
N TRP A 135 -3.00 -3.18 -9.62
CA TRP A 135 -2.23 -4.25 -8.98
C TRP A 135 -0.89 -4.52 -9.69
N ALA A 136 -0.84 -4.44 -11.02
CA ALA A 136 0.40 -4.57 -11.78
C ALA A 136 1.39 -3.45 -11.43
N LEU A 137 0.91 -2.21 -11.36
CA LEU A 137 1.72 -1.05 -10.98
C LEU A 137 2.21 -1.14 -9.53
N ILE A 138 1.34 -1.50 -8.58
CA ILE A 138 1.71 -1.72 -7.19
C ILE A 138 2.79 -2.80 -7.09
N SER A 139 2.64 -3.91 -7.83
CA SER A 139 3.63 -4.99 -7.83
C SER A 139 4.99 -4.52 -8.35
N SER A 140 5.03 -3.70 -9.39
CA SER A 140 6.25 -3.14 -9.96
C SER A 140 6.93 -2.14 -9.01
N VAL A 141 6.16 -1.29 -8.32
CA VAL A 141 6.67 -0.40 -7.27
C VAL A 141 7.25 -1.21 -6.11
N VAL A 142 6.57 -2.26 -5.67
CA VAL A 142 7.07 -3.16 -4.61
C VAL A 142 8.39 -3.81 -5.01
N VAL A 143 8.48 -4.35 -6.22
CA VAL A 143 9.73 -4.92 -6.75
C VAL A 143 10.83 -3.86 -6.81
N SER A 144 10.54 -2.67 -7.33
CA SER A 144 11.51 -1.57 -7.42
C SER A 144 12.06 -1.16 -6.06
N VAL A 145 11.20 -1.05 -5.05
CA VAL A 145 11.59 -0.72 -3.67
C VAL A 145 12.43 -1.86 -3.05
N LYS A 146 12.07 -3.12 -3.30
CA LYS A 146 12.87 -4.28 -2.87
C LYS A 146 14.25 -4.30 -3.51
N LEU A 147 14.33 -4.07 -4.82
CA LEU A 147 15.61 -4.01 -5.53
C LEU A 147 16.47 -2.85 -5.04
N LEU A 148 15.87 -1.68 -4.76
CA LEU A 148 16.58 -0.56 -4.13
C LEU A 148 17.15 -0.95 -2.77
N SER A 149 16.35 -1.59 -1.92
CA SER A 149 16.81 -2.06 -0.61
C SER A 149 17.96 -3.07 -0.74
N PHE A 150 17.82 -4.03 -1.65
CA PHE A 150 18.84 -5.02 -1.96
C PHE A 150 20.14 -4.38 -2.44
N PHE A 151 20.07 -3.44 -3.39
CA PHE A 151 21.22 -2.70 -3.90
C PHE A 151 21.95 -1.94 -2.79
N LEU A 152 21.22 -1.16 -1.98
CA LEU A 152 21.81 -0.35 -0.91
C LEU A 152 22.47 -1.22 0.17
N VAL A 153 21.80 -2.29 0.61
CA VAL A 153 22.32 -3.16 1.68
C VAL A 153 23.46 -4.05 1.19
N SER A 154 23.40 -4.56 -0.04
CA SER A 154 24.50 -5.35 -0.62
C SER A 154 25.77 -4.51 -0.78
N ASN A 155 25.60 -3.24 -1.19
CA ASN A 155 26.69 -2.25 -1.22
C ASN A 155 27.31 -1.99 0.15
N GLU A 156 26.50 -1.90 1.19
CA GLU A 156 26.98 -1.63 2.54
C GLU A 156 27.68 -2.85 3.16
N LEU A 157 27.11 -4.04 2.99
CA LEU A 157 27.60 -5.26 3.65
C LEU A 157 28.75 -5.95 2.92
N GLN A 158 28.86 -5.79 1.59
CA GLN A 158 29.90 -6.46 0.77
C GLN A 158 29.98 -7.98 1.03
N ILE A 159 28.83 -8.63 1.20
CA ILE A 159 28.70 -10.07 1.47
C ILE A 159 28.49 -10.87 0.19
N THR A 160 28.89 -12.14 0.19
CA THR A 160 28.59 -13.07 -0.90
C THR A 160 27.08 -13.21 -1.09
N LEU A 161 26.61 -13.02 -2.33
CA LEU A 161 25.20 -13.01 -2.68
C LEU A 161 24.75 -14.39 -3.15
N ASP A 162 23.83 -15.01 -2.42
CA ASP A 162 23.18 -16.25 -2.79
C ASP A 162 21.86 -15.99 -3.54
N LEU A 163 21.66 -16.74 -4.64
CA LEU A 163 20.47 -16.59 -5.49
C LEU A 163 19.21 -17.08 -4.76
N ARG A 164 19.30 -18.16 -3.97
CA ARG A 164 18.14 -18.69 -3.27
C ARG A 164 17.65 -17.70 -2.20
N HIS A 165 18.57 -17.12 -1.44
CA HIS A 165 18.24 -16.06 -0.48
C HIS A 165 17.65 -14.81 -1.15
N PHE A 166 18.18 -14.39 -2.30
CA PHE A 166 17.61 -13.27 -3.06
C PHE A 166 16.18 -13.56 -3.55
N LEU A 167 15.95 -14.73 -4.15
CA LEU A 167 14.62 -15.15 -4.59
C LEU A 167 13.63 -15.26 -3.42
N TYR A 168 14.10 -15.76 -2.27
CA TYR A 168 13.33 -15.78 -1.03
C TYR A 168 12.90 -14.37 -0.60
N PHE A 169 13.83 -13.41 -0.61
CA PHE A 169 13.54 -12.01 -0.30
C PHE A 169 12.50 -11.40 -1.26
N LEU A 170 12.57 -11.69 -2.56
CA LEU A 170 11.60 -11.18 -3.54
C LEU A 170 10.17 -11.56 -3.18
N VAL A 171 9.94 -12.78 -2.68
CA VAL A 171 8.60 -13.28 -2.33
C VAL A 171 8.19 -12.89 -0.90
N CYS A 172 9.13 -12.73 0.04
CA CYS A 172 8.78 -12.42 1.43
C CYS A 172 8.00 -11.11 1.60
N PRO A 173 7.07 -11.02 2.56
CA PRO A 173 6.24 -9.83 2.77
C PRO A 173 6.96 -8.71 3.53
N THR A 174 8.17 -8.36 3.08
CA THR A 174 8.98 -7.25 3.59
C THR A 174 9.64 -6.51 2.44
N LEU A 175 9.84 -5.20 2.61
CA LEU A 175 10.51 -4.34 1.64
C LEU A 175 12.00 -4.12 1.95
N CYS A 176 12.44 -4.56 3.14
CA CYS A 176 13.80 -4.35 3.61
C CYS A 176 14.64 -5.62 3.43
N TYR A 177 15.68 -5.54 2.59
CA TYR A 177 16.66 -6.61 2.46
C TYR A 177 17.47 -6.80 3.75
N GLN A 178 17.64 -8.03 4.19
CA GLN A 178 18.44 -8.42 5.34
C GLN A 178 19.28 -9.65 4.99
N SER A 179 20.44 -9.80 5.65
CA SER A 179 21.31 -10.95 5.46
C SER A 179 20.67 -12.25 5.94
N GLN A 180 19.83 -12.18 6.97
CA GLN A 180 19.11 -13.31 7.52
C GLN A 180 17.71 -12.85 7.94
N TYR A 181 16.72 -13.70 7.72
CA TYR A 181 15.36 -13.47 8.16
C TYR A 181 14.96 -14.50 9.21
N PRO A 182 14.21 -14.10 10.25
CA PRO A 182 13.66 -15.06 11.19
C PRO A 182 12.62 -15.96 10.48
N MET A 183 12.75 -17.27 10.66
CA MET A 183 11.90 -18.29 10.03
C MET A 183 11.15 -19.12 11.09
N ASN A 184 9.94 -19.53 10.75
CA ASN A 184 9.17 -20.51 11.52
C ASN A 184 9.60 -21.94 11.14
N GLU A 185 9.39 -22.88 12.05
CA GLU A 185 9.76 -24.30 11.84
C GLU A 185 8.77 -25.02 10.92
N THR A 186 7.48 -24.70 11.00
CA THR A 186 6.40 -25.42 10.28
C THR A 186 5.37 -24.46 9.68
N ARG A 187 4.69 -24.94 8.64
CA ARG A 187 3.59 -24.24 7.97
C ARG A 187 2.25 -24.66 8.56
N ARG A 188 1.38 -23.70 8.84
CA ARG A 188 0.02 -23.91 9.35
C ARG A 188 -0.99 -23.79 8.22
N TYR A 189 -1.19 -24.88 7.49
CA TYR A 189 -2.09 -24.93 6.32
C TYR A 189 -3.53 -24.51 6.63
N LYS A 190 -4.07 -24.84 7.81
CA LYS A 190 -5.41 -24.38 8.24
C LYS A 190 -5.51 -22.85 8.25
N ARG A 191 -4.47 -22.16 8.68
CA ARG A 191 -4.41 -20.70 8.69
C ARG A 191 -4.38 -20.15 7.26
N ILE A 192 -3.57 -20.75 6.39
CA ILE A 192 -3.52 -20.39 4.96
C ILE A 192 -4.91 -20.51 4.34
N ALA A 193 -5.57 -21.66 4.51
CA ALA A 193 -6.89 -21.91 3.95
C ALA A 193 -7.93 -20.91 4.48
N LEU A 194 -7.97 -20.66 5.79
CA LEU A 194 -8.90 -19.71 6.38
C LEU A 194 -8.67 -18.28 5.86
N ARG A 195 -7.41 -17.84 5.78
CA ARG A 195 -7.08 -16.51 5.23
C ARG A 195 -7.38 -16.43 3.73
N ALA A 196 -7.21 -17.51 2.98
CA ALA A 196 -7.55 -17.55 1.55
C ALA A 196 -9.06 -17.39 1.33
N VAL A 197 -9.90 -18.08 2.12
CA VAL A 197 -11.36 -17.91 2.09
C VAL A 197 -11.74 -16.46 2.44
N GLN A 198 -11.13 -15.88 3.48
CA GLN A 198 -11.36 -14.47 3.84
C GLN A 198 -10.91 -13.50 2.75
N LEU A 199 -9.80 -13.78 2.06
CA LEU A 199 -9.31 -12.97 0.95
C LEU A 199 -10.28 -13.00 -0.23
N ILE A 200 -10.75 -14.19 -0.62
CA ILE A 200 -11.73 -14.36 -1.70
C ILE A 200 -13.03 -13.63 -1.35
N GLY A 201 -13.57 -13.84 -0.15
CA GLY A 201 -14.76 -13.13 0.32
C GLY A 201 -14.56 -11.61 0.37
N GLY A 202 -13.38 -11.15 0.79
CA GLY A 202 -13.01 -9.73 0.80
C GLY A 202 -12.97 -9.12 -0.60
N VAL A 203 -12.43 -9.82 -1.60
CA VAL A 203 -12.45 -9.36 -3.01
C VAL A 203 -13.87 -9.18 -3.51
N PHE A 204 -14.74 -10.17 -3.28
CA PHE A 204 -16.15 -10.08 -3.67
C PHE A 204 -16.86 -8.92 -2.98
N LEU A 205 -16.64 -8.75 -1.67
CA LEU A 205 -17.22 -7.65 -0.90
C LEU A 205 -16.70 -6.28 -1.35
N PHE A 206 -15.40 -6.17 -1.67
CA PHE A 206 -14.79 -4.94 -2.15
C PHE A 206 -15.40 -4.49 -3.47
N VAL A 207 -15.47 -5.40 -4.46
CA VAL A 207 -16.08 -5.12 -5.78
C VAL A 207 -17.54 -4.77 -5.61
N PHE A 208 -18.27 -5.51 -4.78
CA PHE A 208 -19.67 -5.22 -4.48
C PHE A 208 -19.86 -3.78 -3.95
N VAL A 209 -19.16 -3.40 -2.88
CA VAL A 209 -19.31 -2.08 -2.24
C VAL A 209 -18.85 -0.95 -3.18
N MET A 210 -17.88 -1.23 -4.04
CA MET A 210 -17.43 -0.26 -5.03
C MET A 210 -18.49 -0.04 -6.11
N ASP A 211 -18.93 -1.12 -6.77
CA ASP A 211 -19.78 -1.03 -7.97
C ASP A 211 -21.23 -0.68 -7.64
N GLN A 212 -21.80 -1.25 -6.58
CA GLN A 212 -23.20 -1.01 -6.23
C GLN A 212 -23.37 0.31 -5.48
N TYR A 213 -22.49 0.58 -4.51
CA TYR A 213 -22.72 1.68 -3.57
C TYR A 213 -21.88 2.92 -3.87
N SER A 214 -20.56 2.75 -3.98
CA SER A 214 -19.63 3.88 -4.06
C SER A 214 -19.79 4.66 -5.36
N ILE A 215 -19.82 3.96 -6.51
CA ILE A 215 -19.91 4.62 -7.82
C ILE A 215 -21.22 5.41 -7.97
N SER A 216 -22.36 4.82 -7.60
CA SER A 216 -23.68 5.50 -7.65
C SER A 216 -23.70 6.77 -6.79
N SER A 217 -23.19 6.68 -5.56
CA SER A 217 -23.11 7.82 -4.64
C SER A 217 -22.21 8.93 -5.18
N ILE A 218 -21.07 8.58 -5.80
CA ILE A 218 -20.16 9.54 -6.41
C ILE A 218 -20.83 10.32 -7.55
N TYR A 219 -21.51 9.63 -8.47
CA TYR A 219 -22.21 10.30 -9.57
C TYR A 219 -23.28 11.25 -9.06
N ARG A 220 -24.09 10.82 -8.08
CA ARG A 220 -25.10 11.66 -7.44
C ARG A 220 -24.51 12.87 -6.73
N ALA A 221 -23.35 12.73 -6.09
CA ALA A 221 -22.65 13.85 -5.45
C ALA A 221 -22.11 14.88 -6.46
N ILE A 222 -21.81 14.48 -7.69
CA ILE A 222 -21.24 15.35 -8.73
C ILE A 222 -22.32 16.03 -9.57
N GLU A 223 -23.29 15.25 -10.08
CA GLU A 223 -24.23 15.68 -11.12
C GLU A 223 -25.46 16.43 -10.60
N ASN A 224 -25.91 16.15 -9.37
CA ASN A 224 -27.15 16.74 -8.87
C ASN A 224 -27.00 18.24 -8.59
N ASN A 225 -27.99 19.04 -8.99
CA ASN A 225 -27.99 20.48 -8.70
C ASN A 225 -28.49 20.80 -7.29
N ASP A 226 -29.25 19.91 -6.66
CA ASP A 226 -29.73 20.07 -5.29
C ASP A 226 -28.60 19.86 -4.28
N TYR A 227 -28.40 20.86 -3.42
CA TYR A 227 -27.39 20.85 -2.36
C TYR A 227 -27.66 19.78 -1.29
N LEU A 228 -28.91 19.47 -0.96
CA LEU A 228 -29.24 18.46 0.05
C LEU A 228 -28.84 17.07 -0.44
N ILE A 229 -29.18 16.75 -1.70
CA ILE A 229 -28.81 15.49 -2.35
C ILE A 229 -27.28 15.37 -2.45
N LYS A 230 -26.57 16.47 -2.77
CA LYS A 230 -25.10 16.48 -2.79
C LYS A 230 -24.48 16.19 -1.43
N ILE A 231 -24.99 16.80 -0.37
CA ILE A 231 -24.48 16.58 1.00
C ILE A 231 -24.73 15.13 1.43
N GLU A 232 -25.95 14.63 1.24
CA GLU A 232 -26.33 13.24 1.53
C GLU A 232 -25.38 12.26 0.83
N ASN A 233 -25.20 12.42 -0.48
CA ASN A 233 -24.35 11.52 -1.25
C ASN A 233 -22.87 11.69 -0.92
N THR A 234 -22.42 12.87 -0.51
CA THR A 234 -21.04 13.06 0.01
C THR A 234 -20.82 12.26 1.30
N ILE A 235 -21.82 12.24 2.19
CA ILE A 235 -21.79 11.41 3.41
C ILE A 235 -21.79 9.92 3.03
N ASN A 236 -22.59 9.52 2.05
CA ASN A 236 -22.62 8.14 1.57
C ASN A 236 -21.26 7.70 1.00
N VAL A 237 -20.58 8.57 0.23
CA VAL A 237 -19.20 8.34 -0.24
C VAL A 237 -18.21 8.27 0.93
N ALA A 238 -18.39 9.08 1.98
CA ALA A 238 -17.55 8.98 3.17
C ALA A 238 -17.66 7.62 3.85
N ILE A 239 -18.89 7.14 4.04
CA ILE A 239 -19.15 5.81 4.59
C ILE A 239 -18.59 4.72 3.67
N SER A 240 -18.83 4.82 2.37
CA SER A 240 -18.41 3.80 1.39
C SER A 240 -16.89 3.67 1.32
N THR A 241 -16.17 4.79 1.25
CA THR A 241 -14.71 4.82 1.16
C THR A 241 -14.07 4.33 2.46
N ALA A 242 -14.63 4.64 3.62
CA ALA A 242 -14.19 4.09 4.90
C ALA A 242 -14.31 2.55 4.92
N PHE A 243 -15.43 2.00 4.47
CA PHE A 243 -15.60 0.55 4.35
C PHE A 243 -14.62 -0.06 3.35
N LEU A 244 -14.48 0.53 2.16
CA LEU A 244 -13.53 0.06 1.15
C LEU A 244 -12.09 0.07 1.68
N PHE A 245 -11.69 1.09 2.43
CA PHE A 245 -10.39 1.15 3.07
C PHE A 245 -10.19 0.01 4.07
N LEU A 246 -11.18 -0.28 4.93
CA LEU A 246 -11.12 -1.38 5.90
C LEU A 246 -11.09 -2.76 5.22
N ILE A 247 -11.90 -2.96 4.18
CA ILE A 247 -11.91 -4.20 3.40
C ILE A 247 -10.55 -4.39 2.70
N PHE A 248 -10.03 -3.35 2.04
CA PHE A 248 -8.70 -3.36 1.43
C PHE A 248 -7.60 -3.67 2.46
N PHE A 249 -7.65 -3.01 3.61
CA PHE A 249 -6.69 -3.24 4.69
C PHE A 249 -6.71 -4.70 5.15
N HIS A 250 -7.90 -5.26 5.37
CA HIS A 250 -8.06 -6.66 5.76
C HIS A 250 -7.56 -7.63 4.68
N MET A 251 -7.93 -7.39 3.42
CA MET A 251 -7.48 -8.20 2.29
C MET A 251 -5.95 -8.25 2.20
N VAL A 252 -5.28 -7.09 2.26
CA VAL A 252 -3.84 -7.01 2.07
C VAL A 252 -3.09 -7.44 3.33
N PHE A 253 -3.30 -6.74 4.45
CA PHE A 253 -2.44 -6.86 5.62
C PHE A 253 -2.80 -8.03 6.52
N VAL A 254 -4.09 -8.37 6.62
CA VAL A 254 -4.56 -9.46 7.48
C VAL A 254 -4.54 -10.79 6.74
N CYS A 255 -4.86 -10.80 5.45
CA CYS A 255 -4.96 -12.03 4.66
C CYS A 255 -3.76 -12.25 3.75
N ALA A 256 -3.54 -11.42 2.72
CA ALA A 256 -2.56 -11.68 1.69
C ALA A 256 -1.12 -11.77 2.22
N LEU A 257 -0.67 -10.78 3.00
CA LEU A 257 0.68 -10.79 3.58
C LEU A 257 0.86 -11.96 4.58
N ASP A 258 -0.16 -12.32 5.34
CA ASP A 258 -0.12 -13.45 6.27
C ASP A 258 -0.06 -14.80 5.56
N ILE A 259 -0.78 -14.96 4.44
CA ILE A 259 -0.69 -16.12 3.56
C ILE A 259 0.73 -16.25 3.01
N ILE A 260 1.27 -15.18 2.43
CA ILE A 260 2.63 -15.16 1.89
C ILE A 260 3.64 -15.50 3.00
N ALA A 261 3.51 -14.90 4.18
CA ALA A 261 4.38 -15.18 5.32
C ALA A 261 4.34 -16.64 5.79
N GLU A 262 3.17 -17.27 5.76
CA GLU A 262 3.03 -18.68 6.15
C GLU A 262 3.60 -19.61 5.07
N ILE A 263 3.38 -19.32 3.78
CA ILE A 263 3.96 -20.09 2.66
C ILE A 263 5.49 -20.01 2.69
N THR A 264 6.06 -18.83 2.92
CA THR A 264 7.51 -18.63 2.98
C THR A 264 8.12 -18.92 4.34
N LEU A 265 7.36 -19.34 5.36
CA LEU A 265 7.84 -19.50 6.73
C LEU A 265 8.39 -18.21 7.37
N PHE A 266 8.08 -17.04 6.81
CA PHE A 266 8.49 -15.74 7.36
C PHE A 266 7.87 -15.52 8.75
N GLN A 267 8.74 -15.28 9.75
CA GLN A 267 8.34 -15.14 11.15
C GLN A 267 7.93 -13.71 11.52
N ASP A 268 8.56 -12.69 10.91
CA ASP A 268 8.27 -11.29 11.23
C ASP A 268 6.94 -10.84 10.58
N ARG A 269 5.84 -11.00 11.31
CA ARG A 269 4.47 -10.79 10.78
C ARG A 269 3.83 -9.49 11.23
N GLN A 270 4.63 -8.56 11.74
CA GLN A 270 4.12 -7.29 12.20
C GLN A 270 3.93 -6.33 11.01
N PHE A 271 2.95 -6.62 10.16
CA PHE A 271 2.67 -5.80 8.97
C PHE A 271 1.95 -4.49 9.32
N TYR A 272 1.30 -4.44 10.47
CA TYR A 272 0.59 -3.30 11.02
C TYR A 272 0.56 -3.38 12.56
N GLN A 273 0.16 -2.29 13.20
CA GLN A 273 -0.12 -2.17 14.63
C GLN A 273 -1.53 -1.63 14.84
N SER A 274 -1.94 -1.35 16.09
CA SER A 274 -3.27 -0.82 16.44
C SER A 274 -3.47 0.64 16.02
N TRP A 275 -3.36 0.90 14.72
CA TRP A 275 -3.47 2.23 14.11
C TRP A 275 -4.88 2.84 14.25
N TRP A 276 -5.90 2.02 14.49
CA TRP A 276 -7.27 2.49 14.75
C TRP A 276 -7.39 3.27 16.07
N ASN A 277 -6.45 3.03 17.01
CA ASN A 277 -6.35 3.76 18.28
C ASN A 277 -5.47 5.01 18.18
N SER A 278 -4.99 5.37 16.98
CA SER A 278 -4.10 6.53 16.82
C SER A 278 -4.80 7.82 17.23
N THR A 279 -4.08 8.63 18.02
CA THR A 279 -4.55 9.95 18.48
C THR A 279 -4.07 11.09 17.59
N THR A 280 -3.04 10.81 16.78
CA THR A 280 -2.52 11.75 15.79
C THR A 280 -2.41 11.09 14.42
N VAL A 281 -2.49 11.90 13.38
CA VAL A 281 -2.32 11.45 11.99
C VAL A 281 -0.90 10.93 11.76
N GLY A 282 0.09 11.51 12.43
CA GLY A 282 1.49 11.07 12.34
C GLY A 282 1.70 9.66 12.92
N GLU A 283 1.02 9.35 14.02
CA GLU A 283 1.00 8.02 14.60
C GLU A 283 0.37 7.01 13.63
N PHE A 284 -0.80 7.30 13.07
CA PHE A 284 -1.45 6.45 12.07
C PHE A 284 -0.52 6.07 10.92
N TRP A 285 0.15 7.07 10.30
CA TRP A 285 1.06 6.85 9.17
C TRP A 285 2.28 5.97 9.52
N SER A 286 2.61 5.83 10.81
CA SER A 286 3.67 4.94 11.27
C SER A 286 3.23 3.52 11.60
N LEU A 287 1.92 3.30 11.83
CA LEU A 287 1.38 2.04 12.36
C LEU A 287 0.61 1.22 11.33
N TRP A 288 0.01 1.83 10.31
CA TRP A 288 -0.90 1.12 9.40
C TRP A 288 -0.18 0.17 8.42
N ASN A 289 0.98 0.58 7.90
CA ASN A 289 1.76 -0.16 6.91
C ASN A 289 3.24 -0.17 7.30
N ILE A 290 3.57 -1.08 8.21
CA ILE A 290 4.91 -1.20 8.80
C ILE A 290 5.98 -1.54 7.77
N PRO A 291 5.75 -2.42 6.75
CA PRO A 291 6.75 -2.68 5.72
C PRO A 291 7.19 -1.42 4.97
N VAL A 292 6.24 -0.56 4.56
CA VAL A 292 6.56 0.71 3.90
C VAL A 292 7.18 1.70 4.88
N HIS A 293 6.63 1.82 6.10
CA HIS A 293 7.19 2.69 7.13
C HIS A 293 8.66 2.36 7.42
N ASN A 294 8.98 1.09 7.65
CA ASN A 294 10.34 0.63 7.91
C ASN A 294 11.27 0.89 6.73
N CYS A 295 10.79 0.67 5.50
CA CYS A 295 11.56 0.97 4.30
C CYS A 295 11.89 2.47 4.18
N PHE A 296 10.89 3.34 4.32
CA PHE A 296 11.09 4.79 4.28
C PHE A 296 11.99 5.25 5.42
N LYS A 297 11.78 4.73 6.63
CA LYS A 297 12.63 5.04 7.79
C LYS A 297 14.09 4.68 7.53
N ARG A 298 14.35 3.47 7.05
CA ARG A 298 15.70 2.91 6.86
C ARG A 298 16.44 3.50 5.67
N HIS A 299 15.76 3.67 4.53
CA HIS A 299 16.40 4.00 3.26
C HIS A 299 16.24 5.45 2.83
N LEU A 300 15.34 6.22 3.45
CA LEU A 300 15.11 7.63 3.13
C LEU A 300 15.33 8.53 4.34
N TYR A 301 14.56 8.34 5.42
CA TYR A 301 14.58 9.23 6.59
C TYR A 301 15.92 9.24 7.33
N ILE A 302 16.40 8.09 7.78
CA ILE A 302 17.65 8.01 8.57
C ILE A 302 18.86 8.57 7.79
N PRO A 303 19.07 8.24 6.51
CA PRO A 303 20.14 8.85 5.71
C PRO A 303 20.03 10.38 5.62
N LEU A 304 18.83 10.94 5.40
CA LEU A 304 18.64 12.39 5.36
C LEU A 304 19.03 13.06 6.69
N ILE A 305 18.61 12.48 7.81
CA ILE A 305 18.97 12.98 9.15
C ILE A 305 20.49 12.90 9.37
N LYS A 306 21.13 11.79 8.97
CA LYS A 306 22.59 11.62 9.10
C LYS A 306 23.37 12.61 8.24
N ASN A 307 22.79 13.07 7.12
CA ASN A 307 23.34 14.10 6.26
C ASN A 307 23.02 15.54 6.73
N GLY A 308 22.52 15.72 7.96
CA GLY A 308 22.26 17.03 8.55
C GLY A 308 20.91 17.66 8.20
N THR A 309 20.02 16.93 7.52
CA THR A 309 18.66 17.44 7.22
C THR A 309 17.83 17.51 8.51
N SER A 310 17.05 18.59 8.68
CA SER A 310 16.16 18.72 9.84
C SER A 310 15.06 17.65 9.85
N LYS A 311 14.55 17.31 11.04
CA LYS A 311 13.49 16.29 11.19
C LYS A 311 12.23 16.62 10.39
N GLN A 312 11.86 17.90 10.33
CA GLN A 312 10.67 18.37 9.60
C GLN A 312 10.86 18.23 8.09
N VAL A 313 12.00 18.66 7.56
CA VAL A 313 12.31 18.55 6.13
C VAL A 313 12.42 17.08 5.72
N ALA A 314 13.07 16.23 6.52
CA ALA A 314 13.15 14.80 6.23
C ALA A 314 11.76 14.11 6.21
N ARG A 315 10.85 14.50 7.10
CA ARG A 315 9.44 14.03 7.06
C ARG A 315 8.74 14.52 5.80
N ALA A 316 8.87 15.80 5.45
CA ALA A 316 8.27 16.35 4.23
C ALA A 316 8.77 15.64 2.97
N TYR A 317 10.06 15.32 2.87
CA TYR A 317 10.62 14.50 1.78
C TYR A 317 10.00 13.10 1.72
N CYS A 318 9.78 12.44 2.87
CA CYS A 318 9.09 11.14 2.90
C CYS A 318 7.66 11.25 2.35
N PHE A 319 6.91 12.27 2.77
CA PHE A 319 5.56 12.50 2.24
C PHE A 319 5.56 12.86 0.76
N PHE A 320 6.52 13.65 0.29
CA PHE A 320 6.65 13.99 -1.13
C PHE A 320 6.91 12.76 -2.00
N VAL A 321 7.89 11.91 -1.63
CA VAL A 321 8.16 10.67 -2.36
C VAL A 321 6.94 9.76 -2.36
N SER A 322 6.25 9.64 -1.23
CA SER A 322 5.01 8.88 -1.14
C SER A 322 3.91 9.46 -2.02
N ALA A 323 3.72 10.79 -2.05
CA ALA A 323 2.73 11.48 -2.87
C ALA A 323 2.92 11.22 -4.36
N VAL A 324 4.17 11.28 -4.83
CA VAL A 324 4.52 10.97 -6.24
C VAL A 324 4.15 9.54 -6.57
N LEU A 325 4.48 8.57 -5.71
CA LEU A 325 4.15 7.16 -5.96
C LEU A 325 2.64 6.88 -5.99
N HIS A 326 1.87 7.51 -5.10
CA HIS A 326 0.41 7.33 -5.08
C HIS A 326 -0.26 7.94 -6.31
N GLU A 327 0.14 9.16 -6.70
CA GLU A 327 -0.37 9.80 -7.92
C GLU A 327 0.05 9.02 -9.17
N PHE A 328 1.28 8.50 -9.21
CA PHE A 328 1.78 7.67 -10.31
C PHE A 328 0.93 6.41 -10.51
N VAL A 329 0.71 5.63 -9.45
CA VAL A 329 -0.07 4.39 -9.52
C VAL A 329 -1.51 4.69 -9.97
N LEU A 330 -2.19 5.66 -9.34
CA LEU A 330 -3.57 5.97 -9.74
C LEU A 330 -3.64 6.56 -11.15
N SER A 331 -2.73 7.46 -11.52
CA SER A 331 -2.79 8.11 -12.83
C SER A 331 -2.59 7.15 -13.98
N VAL A 332 -1.69 6.17 -13.84
CA VAL A 332 -1.48 5.18 -14.89
C VAL A 332 -2.62 4.16 -14.90
N ALA A 333 -3.09 3.71 -13.73
CA ALA A 333 -4.18 2.72 -13.64
C ALA A 333 -5.50 3.22 -14.24
N THR A 334 -5.81 4.50 -14.06
CA THR A 334 -7.02 5.15 -14.60
C THR A 334 -6.80 5.82 -15.95
N LYS A 335 -5.55 5.80 -16.44
CA LYS A 335 -5.07 6.47 -17.66
C LYS A 335 -5.26 8.00 -17.62
N LYS A 336 -5.26 8.58 -16.41
CA LYS A 336 -5.49 10.01 -16.21
C LYS A 336 -4.67 10.62 -15.06
N PHE A 337 -3.87 11.64 -15.39
CA PHE A 337 -3.21 12.48 -14.40
C PHE A 337 -4.12 13.63 -13.92
N CYS A 338 -4.27 13.80 -12.60
CA CYS A 338 -5.13 14.85 -12.01
C CYS A 338 -4.46 15.68 -10.91
N GLY A 339 -3.44 15.15 -10.23
CA GLY A 339 -2.74 15.82 -9.13
C GLY A 339 -3.48 15.80 -7.78
N TRP A 340 -4.76 15.39 -7.73
CA TRP A 340 -5.54 15.41 -6.49
C TRP A 340 -5.02 14.44 -5.42
N VAL A 341 -4.49 13.28 -5.82
CA VAL A 341 -3.93 12.31 -4.87
C VAL A 341 -2.59 12.84 -4.35
N PHE A 342 -1.76 13.39 -5.23
CA PHE A 342 -0.53 14.08 -4.85
C PHE A 342 -0.80 15.16 -3.80
N LEU A 343 -1.74 16.07 -4.09
CA LEU A 343 -2.10 17.15 -3.17
C LEU A 343 -2.65 16.60 -1.85
N GLY A 344 -3.55 15.61 -1.90
CA GLY A 344 -4.10 14.96 -0.71
C GLY A 344 -3.02 14.37 0.22
N MET A 345 -1.95 13.82 -0.36
CA MET A 345 -0.80 13.32 0.39
C MET A 345 0.09 14.44 0.95
N ILE A 346 0.30 15.54 0.21
CA ILE A 346 1.05 16.71 0.70
C ILE A 346 0.30 17.41 1.85
N PHE A 347 -1.03 17.51 1.76
CA PHE A 347 -1.87 18.06 2.83
C PHE A 347 -1.86 17.23 4.12
N GLN A 348 -1.33 16.00 4.10
CA GLN A 348 -1.11 15.27 5.36
C GLN A 348 -0.07 15.94 6.25
N ILE A 349 0.89 16.67 5.70
CA ILE A 349 1.94 17.36 6.49
C ILE A 349 1.33 18.39 7.46
N PRO A 350 0.51 19.37 7.02
CA PRO A 350 -0.17 20.26 7.94
C PRO A 350 -1.20 19.52 8.81
N ASN A 351 -1.89 18.50 8.28
CA ASN A 351 -2.85 17.71 9.05
C ASN A 351 -2.19 17.01 10.26
N ILE A 352 -0.95 16.54 10.13
CA ILE A 352 -0.17 15.99 11.23
C ILE A 352 0.00 17.04 12.34
N TYR A 353 0.44 18.26 11.98
CA TYR A 353 0.61 19.33 12.95
C TYR A 353 -0.71 19.70 13.66
N VAL A 354 -1.81 19.81 12.90
CA VAL A 354 -3.14 20.08 13.46
C VAL A 354 -3.55 18.95 14.40
N SER A 355 -3.36 17.69 14.02
CA SER A 355 -3.71 16.54 14.86
C SER A 355 -2.87 16.49 16.15
N GLU A 356 -1.59 16.85 16.08
CA GLU A 356 -0.71 16.97 17.25
C GLU A 356 -1.19 18.09 18.19
N LEU A 357 -1.66 19.21 17.64
CA LEU A 357 -2.27 20.29 18.43
C LEU A 357 -3.58 19.87 19.10
N VAL A 358 -4.47 19.18 18.37
CA VAL A 358 -5.72 18.65 18.93
C VAL A 358 -5.41 17.67 20.06
N ASN A 359 -4.47 16.74 19.85
CA ASN A 359 -4.07 15.79 20.87
C ASN A 359 -3.46 16.47 22.10
N LYS A 360 -2.72 17.57 21.91
CA LYS A 360 -2.13 18.34 23.01
C LYS A 360 -3.18 19.09 23.84
N HIS A 361 -4.18 19.71 23.20
CA HIS A 361 -5.14 20.58 23.88
C HIS A 361 -6.43 19.87 24.29
N ILE A 362 -6.88 18.88 23.51
CA ILE A 362 -8.14 18.15 23.70
C ILE A 362 -7.92 16.64 23.42
N PRO A 363 -7.10 15.95 24.23
CA PRO A 363 -6.72 14.55 23.99
C PRO A 363 -7.91 13.59 23.90
N SER A 364 -9.00 13.85 24.62
CA SER A 364 -10.22 13.04 24.59
C SER A 364 -10.90 13.01 23.21
N LEU A 365 -10.71 14.04 22.39
CA LEU A 365 -11.27 14.14 21.04
C LEU A 365 -10.25 13.82 19.95
N ALA A 366 -9.01 13.51 20.29
CA ALA A 366 -7.92 13.36 19.31
C ALA A 366 -8.14 12.19 18.35
N ASN A 367 -8.60 11.03 18.87
CA ASN A 367 -8.94 9.89 18.02
C ASN A 367 -10.17 10.17 17.14
N TYR A 368 -11.18 10.86 17.67
CA TYR A 368 -12.34 11.30 16.88
C TYR A 368 -11.91 12.25 15.75
N PHE A 369 -11.03 13.21 16.04
CA PHE A 369 -10.47 14.12 15.05
C PHE A 369 -9.73 13.35 13.96
N PHE A 370 -8.91 12.36 14.33
CA PHE A 370 -8.22 11.49 13.37
C PHE A 370 -9.23 10.80 12.42
N TRP A 371 -10.26 10.15 12.97
CA TRP A 371 -11.27 9.45 12.16
C TRP A 371 -12.07 10.41 11.26
N CYS A 372 -12.46 11.57 11.76
CA CYS A 372 -13.14 12.60 10.96
C CYS A 372 -12.25 13.12 9.82
N SER A 373 -10.99 13.46 10.14
CA SER A 373 -10.02 13.94 9.16
C SER A 373 -9.75 12.88 8.07
N PHE A 374 -9.65 11.61 8.45
CA PHE A 374 -9.33 10.52 7.53
C PHE A 374 -10.53 10.04 6.70
N CYS A 375 -11.64 9.67 7.36
CA CYS A 375 -12.78 9.00 6.73
C CYS A 375 -13.87 9.95 6.24
N VAL A 376 -14.05 11.12 6.88
CA VAL A 376 -15.14 12.03 6.51
C VAL A 376 -14.67 13.07 5.49
N ILE A 377 -13.47 13.62 5.71
CA ILE A 377 -12.96 14.72 4.89
C ILE A 377 -11.94 14.21 3.87
N GLY A 378 -10.90 13.50 4.32
CA GLY A 378 -9.72 13.19 3.52
C GLY A 378 -9.99 12.33 2.28
N GLN A 379 -10.21 11.03 2.48
CA GLN A 379 -10.42 10.10 1.35
C GLN A 379 -11.62 10.47 0.44
N PRO A 380 -12.79 10.85 0.99
CA PRO A 380 -13.98 11.09 0.16
C PRO A 380 -13.78 12.29 -0.76
N THR A 381 -13.17 13.36 -0.27
CA THR A 381 -12.85 14.55 -1.06
C THR A 381 -11.95 14.20 -2.25
N ILE A 382 -10.89 13.41 -2.01
CA ILE A 382 -9.98 12.99 -3.08
C ILE A 382 -10.74 12.17 -4.13
N VAL A 383 -11.56 11.21 -3.71
CA VAL A 383 -12.34 10.36 -4.62
C VAL A 383 -13.32 11.20 -5.45
N ILE A 384 -14.11 12.07 -4.83
CA ILE A 384 -15.08 12.94 -5.52
C ILE A 384 -14.37 13.85 -6.52
N LEU A 385 -13.28 14.51 -6.13
CA LEU A 385 -12.53 15.41 -7.03
C LEU A 385 -11.90 14.66 -8.20
N TYR A 386 -11.42 13.44 -7.95
CA TYR A 386 -10.84 12.59 -8.99
C TYR A 386 -11.89 12.17 -10.02
N TYR A 387 -13.04 11.67 -9.57
CA TYR A 387 -14.15 11.29 -10.45
C TYR A 387 -14.74 12.49 -11.18
N ARG A 388 -14.92 13.63 -10.50
CA ARG A 388 -15.37 14.87 -11.12
C ARG A 388 -14.47 15.31 -12.25
N SER A 389 -13.14 15.24 -12.05
CA SER A 389 -12.19 15.52 -13.12
C SER A 389 -12.44 14.59 -14.29
N LYS A 390 -12.54 13.27 -14.06
CA LYS A 390 -12.79 12.26 -15.12
C LYS A 390 -14.09 12.53 -15.90
N TYR A 391 -15.17 12.86 -15.19
CA TYR A 391 -16.49 13.11 -15.76
C TYR A 391 -16.54 14.36 -16.66
N LEU A 392 -16.03 15.51 -16.18
CA LEU A 392 -16.13 16.78 -16.90
C LEU A 392 -15.48 16.76 -18.30
N ARG A 393 -14.47 15.91 -18.51
CA ARG A 393 -13.78 15.77 -19.80
C ARG A 393 -14.38 14.71 -20.73
N SER A 394 -15.41 13.98 -20.29
CA SER A 394 -16.18 13.09 -21.18
C SER A 394 -17.31 13.81 -21.90
N ILE A 395 -17.57 15.07 -21.52
CA ILE A 395 -18.58 15.97 -22.09
C ILE A 395 -17.94 16.98 -23.07
N GLU A 396 -16.62 17.16 -22.99
CA GLU A 396 -15.77 17.87 -23.96
C GLU A 396 -15.21 16.91 -25.00
#